data_AF-A0A925SCB2-F1
#
_entry.id   AF-A0A925SCB2-F1
#
_cell.length_a   1.000
_cell.length_b   1.000
_cell.length_c   1.000
_cell.angle_alpha   90.00
_cell.angle_beta   90.00
_cell.angle_gamma   90.00
#
_symmetry.space_group_name_H-M   'P 1'
#
loop_
_entity.id
_entity.type
_entity.pdbx_description
1 polymer ?
#
loop_
_entity_poly.entity_id
_entity_poly.type
_entity_poly.pdbx_seq_one_letter_code
_entity_poly.pdbx_strand_id
1 'polypeptide(L)'
;MQTQKKAVIIGAGVGGIATAAFLAKKGYSVEVYEKNANPGGRCGQMIEEGHRFDLGATILLMPSLYRKVLKELDIDLDKDLETTSLEPVYKLFFGDGSHFSFTRSHKKMKAQLEAMEPGSYKKFNEYVTEGYRFFDLSMNELLDKNFYRFFEFVNL
;
A
#
# COMPACT_ATOMS: atom_id res chain seq x y z
N MET A 1 -26.35 -11.89 -30.79
CA MET A 1 -25.22 -11.20 -30.14
C MET A 1 -25.67 -10.78 -28.75
N GLN A 2 -25.07 -11.31 -27.68
CA GLN A 2 -25.27 -10.70 -26.36
C GLN A 2 -24.66 -9.30 -26.40
N THR A 3 -25.45 -8.28 -26.08
CA THR A 3 -24.98 -6.91 -25.97
C THR A 3 -23.97 -6.84 -24.85
N GLN A 4 -22.73 -6.49 -25.19
CA GLN A 4 -21.67 -6.31 -24.22
C GLN A 4 -22.08 -5.17 -23.27
N LYS A 5 -22.12 -5.45 -21.96
CA LYS A 5 -22.47 -4.41 -20.98
C LYS A 5 -21.38 -3.34 -20.95
N LYS A 6 -21.80 -2.08 -20.90
CA LYS A 6 -20.89 -0.92 -20.84
C LYS A 6 -20.71 -0.46 -19.39
N ALA A 7 -19.50 -0.10 -19.01
CA ALA A 7 -19.18 0.53 -17.74
C ALA A 7 -18.39 1.83 -17.98
N VAL A 8 -18.73 2.88 -17.24
CA VAL A 8 -18.02 4.16 -17.25
C VAL A 8 -17.35 4.35 -15.89
N ILE A 9 -16.04 4.58 -15.92
CA ILE A 9 -15.22 4.85 -14.73
C ILE A 9 -14.76 6.31 -14.80
N ILE A 10 -15.02 7.07 -13.74
CA ILE A 10 -14.59 8.47 -13.62
C ILE A 10 -13.43 8.53 -12.64
N GLY A 11 -12.25 8.88 -13.15
CA GLY A 11 -10.98 8.92 -12.44
C GLY A 11 -10.10 7.70 -12.72
N ALA A 12 -8.90 7.94 -13.23
CA ALA A 12 -7.88 6.92 -13.51
C ALA A 12 -6.86 6.83 -12.36
N GLY A 13 -7.32 6.89 -11.11
CA GLY A 13 -6.51 6.53 -9.95
C GLY A 13 -6.38 5.02 -9.78
N VAL A 14 -5.59 4.56 -8.80
CA VAL A 14 -5.36 3.12 -8.53
C VAL A 14 -6.66 2.31 -8.40
N GLY A 15 -7.65 2.83 -7.66
CA GLY A 15 -8.95 2.15 -7.50
C GLY A 15 -9.79 2.13 -8.78
N GLY A 16 -9.77 3.22 -9.56
CA GLY A 16 -10.48 3.30 -10.84
C GLY A 16 -9.89 2.37 -11.90
N ILE A 17 -8.55 2.35 -12.02
CA ILE A 17 -7.84 1.46 -12.95
C ILE A 17 -8.03 0.00 -12.56
N ALA A 18 -7.90 -0.34 -11.27
CA ALA A 18 -8.15 -1.70 -10.80
C ALA A 18 -9.58 -2.15 -11.14
N THR A 19 -10.57 -1.30 -10.83
CA THR A 19 -11.98 -1.58 -11.11
C THR A 19 -12.22 -1.75 -12.62
N ALA A 20 -11.65 -0.86 -13.45
CA ALA A 20 -11.73 -0.95 -14.90
C ALA A 20 -11.17 -2.28 -15.43
N ALA A 21 -10.00 -2.69 -14.92
CA ALA A 21 -9.35 -3.95 -15.31
C ALA A 21 -10.21 -5.18 -14.93
N PHE A 22 -10.76 -5.21 -13.71
CA PHE A 22 -11.65 -6.29 -13.27
C PHE A 22 -12.95 -6.35 -14.08
N LEU A 23 -13.55 -5.21 -14.42
CA LEU A 23 -14.76 -5.17 -15.25
C LEU A 23 -14.46 -5.60 -16.70
N ALA A 24 -13.33 -5.16 -17.26
CA ALA A 24 -12.89 -5.59 -18.58
C ALA A 24 -12.66 -7.10 -18.63
N LYS A 25 -11.98 -7.68 -17.61
CA LYS A 25 -11.81 -9.14 -17.47
C LYS A 25 -13.14 -9.89 -17.37
N LYS A 26 -14.17 -9.28 -16.79
CA LYS A 26 -15.56 -9.80 -16.75
C LYS A 26 -16.34 -9.59 -18.06
N GLY A 27 -15.70 -9.10 -19.12
CA GLY A 27 -16.29 -8.93 -20.44
C GLY A 27 -17.07 -7.63 -20.64
N TYR A 28 -16.94 -6.64 -19.75
CA TYR A 28 -17.55 -5.32 -19.96
C TYR A 28 -16.76 -4.51 -21.00
N SER A 29 -17.46 -3.67 -21.77
CA SER A 29 -16.84 -2.56 -22.50
C SER A 29 -16.64 -1.41 -21.52
N VAL A 30 -15.39 -1.07 -21.21
CA VAL A 30 -15.07 -0.10 -20.16
C VAL A 30 -14.49 1.17 -20.77
N GLU A 31 -15.04 2.32 -20.37
CA GLU A 31 -14.49 3.64 -20.68
C GLU A 31 -14.01 4.29 -19.39
N VAL A 32 -12.76 4.78 -19.38
CA VAL A 32 -12.16 5.47 -18.24
C VAL A 32 -11.94 6.93 -18.61
N TYR A 33 -12.48 7.85 -17.81
CA TYR A 33 -12.35 9.28 -18.01
C TYR A 33 -11.49 9.86 -16.90
N GLU A 34 -10.38 10.50 -17.27
CA GLU A 34 -9.47 11.18 -16.35
C GLU A 34 -9.45 12.67 -16.69
N LYS A 35 -9.51 13.52 -15.66
CA LYS A 35 -9.48 14.98 -15.85
C LYS A 35 -8.06 15.50 -16.11
N ASN A 36 -7.05 14.77 -15.64
CA ASN A 36 -5.64 15.10 -15.82
C ASN A 36 -5.11 14.56 -17.15
N ALA A 37 -3.94 15.04 -17.56
CA ALA A 37 -3.30 14.58 -18.80
C ALA A 37 -2.84 13.11 -18.75
N ASN A 38 -2.59 12.57 -17.55
CA ASN A 38 -2.06 11.24 -17.34
C ASN A 38 -2.87 10.47 -16.27
N PRO A 39 -2.96 9.13 -16.37
CA PRO A 39 -3.50 8.29 -15.31
C PRO A 39 -2.57 8.25 -14.09
N GLY A 40 -3.07 7.71 -12.99
CA GLY A 40 -2.33 7.47 -11.75
C GLY A 40 -2.93 8.18 -10.54
N GLY A 41 -3.63 9.29 -10.73
CA GLY A 41 -4.20 10.07 -9.62
C GLY A 41 -3.14 10.44 -8.60
N ARG A 42 -3.27 9.95 -7.35
CA ARG A 42 -2.27 10.15 -6.29
C ARG A 42 -0.97 9.37 -6.49
N CYS A 43 -0.94 8.41 -7.41
CA CYS A 43 0.28 7.73 -7.86
C CYS A 43 0.81 8.34 -9.16
N GLY A 44 0.48 9.61 -9.43
CA GLY A 44 0.98 10.33 -10.60
C GLY A 44 2.46 10.72 -10.47
N GLN A 45 3.05 11.09 -11.60
CA GLN A 45 4.41 11.57 -11.70
C GLN A 45 4.47 12.91 -12.45
N MET A 46 5.52 13.68 -12.18
CA MET A 46 5.93 14.86 -12.92
C MET A 46 7.34 14.64 -13.46
N ILE A 47 7.57 15.00 -14.72
CA ILE A 47 8.90 14.96 -15.34
C ILE A 47 9.25 16.38 -15.75
N GLU A 48 10.32 16.91 -15.20
CA GLU A 48 10.77 18.29 -15.42
C GLU A 48 12.29 18.29 -15.57
N GLU A 49 12.82 18.91 -16.63
CA GLU A 49 14.27 19.03 -16.89
C GLU A 49 15.07 17.71 -16.80
N GLY A 50 14.45 16.59 -17.19
CA GLY A 50 15.08 15.25 -17.12
C GLY A 50 15.00 14.57 -15.75
N HIS A 51 14.37 15.20 -14.77
CA HIS A 51 14.11 14.65 -13.44
C HIS A 51 12.67 14.14 -13.32
N ARG A 52 12.50 12.97 -12.70
CA ARG A 52 11.18 12.39 -12.39
C ARG A 52 10.86 12.57 -10.92
N PHE A 53 9.67 13.07 -10.62
CA PHE A 53 9.14 13.29 -9.28
C PHE A 53 7.81 12.54 -9.12
N ASP A 54 7.74 11.62 -8.17
CA ASP A 54 6.47 10.99 -7.79
C ASP A 54 5.67 11.95 -6.89
N LEU A 55 4.39 12.17 -7.22
CA LEU A 55 3.57 13.22 -6.61
C LEU A 55 2.77 12.75 -5.38
N GLY A 56 2.90 11.49 -4.98
CA GLY A 56 2.19 10.97 -3.82
C GLY A 56 2.82 9.70 -3.26
N ALA A 57 2.28 8.53 -3.60
CA ALA A 57 2.76 7.28 -3.02
C ALA A 57 4.17 6.94 -3.49
N THR A 58 5.13 6.88 -2.56
CA THR A 58 6.56 6.59 -2.85
C THR A 58 7.05 5.28 -2.22
N ILE A 59 6.28 4.68 -1.32
CA ILE A 59 6.64 3.44 -0.62
C ILE A 59 5.64 2.34 -0.99
N LEU A 60 6.15 1.23 -1.54
CA LEU A 60 5.36 0.02 -1.75
C LEU A 60 5.19 -0.72 -0.41
N LEU A 61 4.18 -0.31 0.35
CA LEU A 61 3.81 -0.96 1.62
C LEU A 61 2.98 -2.23 1.34
N MET A 62 3.22 -3.31 2.10
CA MET A 62 2.47 -4.58 1.98
C MET A 62 2.42 -5.14 0.55
N PRO A 63 3.57 -5.46 -0.08
CA PRO A 63 3.61 -5.94 -1.47
C PRO A 63 2.79 -7.22 -1.70
N SER A 64 2.55 -8.03 -0.66
CA SER A 64 1.69 -9.22 -0.73
C SER A 64 0.25 -8.90 -1.17
N LEU A 65 -0.30 -7.75 -0.77
CA LEU A 65 -1.65 -7.35 -1.16
C LEU A 65 -1.71 -7.02 -2.65
N TYR A 66 -0.73 -6.28 -3.16
CA TYR A 66 -0.62 -5.98 -4.59
C TYR A 66 -0.47 -7.26 -5.42
N ARG A 67 0.36 -8.22 -4.96
CA ARG A 67 0.49 -9.53 -5.60
C ARG A 67 -0.83 -10.29 -5.65
N LYS A 68 -1.61 -10.31 -4.56
CA LYS A 68 -2.93 -10.97 -4.51
C LYS A 68 -3.85 -10.38 -5.58
N VAL A 69 -3.99 -9.05 -5.60
CA VAL A 69 -4.91 -8.35 -6.52
C VAL A 69 -4.47 -8.46 -7.98
N LEU A 70 -3.19 -8.24 -8.28
CA LEU A 70 -2.68 -8.29 -9.66
C LEU A 70 -2.72 -9.70 -10.23
N LYS A 71 -2.50 -10.73 -9.40
CA LYS A 71 -2.63 -12.12 -9.82
C LYS A 71 -4.06 -12.46 -10.26
N GLU A 72 -5.09 -11.88 -9.65
CA GLU A 72 -6.48 -12.05 -10.12
C GLU A 72 -6.74 -11.40 -11.49
N LEU A 73 -5.85 -10.51 -11.94
CA LEU A 73 -5.83 -9.92 -13.28
C LEU A 73 -4.82 -10.61 -14.21
N ASP A 74 -4.26 -11.76 -13.80
CA ASP A 74 -3.22 -12.50 -14.51
C ASP A 74 -1.91 -11.71 -14.71
N ILE A 75 -1.64 -10.75 -13.83
CA ILE A 75 -0.42 -9.92 -13.82
C ILE A 75 0.53 -10.44 -12.74
N ASP A 76 1.79 -10.68 -13.10
CA ASP A 76 2.82 -11.12 -12.15
C ASP A 76 3.71 -9.93 -11.76
N LEU A 77 3.44 -9.38 -10.58
CA LEU A 77 4.13 -8.18 -10.08
C LEU A 77 5.66 -8.35 -10.06
N ASP A 78 6.18 -9.54 -9.74
CA ASP A 78 7.64 -9.72 -9.62
C ASP A 78 8.34 -9.82 -10.96
N LYS A 79 7.61 -10.25 -11.98
CA LYS A 79 8.10 -10.27 -13.36
C LYS A 79 8.02 -8.88 -13.99
N ASP A 80 6.96 -8.15 -13.69
CA ASP A 80 6.63 -6.89 -14.36
C ASP A 80 7.17 -5.65 -13.64
N LEU A 81 7.55 -5.76 -12.36
CA LEU A 81 8.09 -4.67 -11.56
C LEU A 81 9.37 -5.07 -10.81
N GLU A 82 10.46 -4.38 -11.12
CA GLU A 82 11.67 -4.45 -10.31
C GLU A 82 11.44 -3.74 -8.96
N THR A 83 11.66 -4.44 -7.86
CA THR A 83 11.51 -3.90 -6.51
C THR A 83 12.82 -3.97 -5.75
N THR A 84 13.15 -2.89 -5.04
CA THR A 84 14.33 -2.82 -4.17
C THR A 84 13.90 -2.73 -2.72
N SER A 85 14.37 -3.65 -1.88
CA SER A 85 14.15 -3.55 -0.44
C SER A 85 15.01 -2.44 0.15
N LEU A 86 14.39 -1.53 0.90
CA LEU A 86 15.09 -0.47 1.62
C LEU A 86 15.69 -0.98 2.93
N GLU A 87 16.95 -0.66 3.18
CA GLU A 87 17.64 -0.91 4.45
C GLU A 87 18.62 0.25 4.76
N PRO A 88 18.34 1.12 5.74
CA PRO A 88 17.14 1.15 6.59
C PRO A 88 15.88 1.52 5.81
N VAL A 89 14.70 1.27 6.40
CA VAL A 89 13.41 1.66 5.82
C VAL A 89 13.29 3.18 5.78
N TYR A 90 13.64 3.85 6.88
CA TYR A 90 13.78 5.30 6.96
C TYR A 90 14.76 5.69 8.08
N LYS A 91 15.22 6.95 8.06
CA LYS A 91 16.04 7.55 9.12
C LYS A 91 15.34 8.77 9.69
N LEU A 92 15.32 8.87 11.01
CA LEU A 92 14.92 10.08 11.73
C LEU A 92 16.19 10.83 12.12
N PHE A 93 16.21 12.14 11.88
CA PHE A 93 17.29 13.04 12.30
C PHE A 93 16.73 14.01 13.34
N PHE A 94 17.41 14.11 14.48
CA PHE A 94 17.01 14.96 15.59
C PHE A 94 17.83 16.25 15.60
N GLY A 95 17.30 17.29 16.25
CA GLY A 95 17.92 18.62 16.28
C GLY A 95 19.27 18.68 17.00
N ASP A 96 19.56 17.70 17.86
CA ASP A 96 20.85 17.54 18.54
C ASP A 96 21.91 16.82 17.69
N GLY A 97 21.58 16.48 16.43
CA GLY A 97 22.44 15.76 15.51
C GLY A 97 22.42 14.24 15.69
N SER A 98 21.70 13.72 16.70
CA SER A 98 21.47 12.29 16.81
C SER A 98 20.52 11.79 15.71
N HIS A 99 20.56 10.50 15.43
CA HIS A 99 19.69 9.90 14.42
C HIS A 99 19.22 8.51 14.85
N PHE A 100 18.09 8.09 14.30
CA PHE A 100 17.55 6.76 14.48
C PHE A 100 17.23 6.12 13.13
N SER A 101 17.79 4.95 12.86
CA SER A 101 17.52 4.19 11.64
C SER A 101 16.50 3.10 11.91
N PHE A 102 15.29 3.23 11.36
CA PHE A 102 14.29 2.18 11.44
C PHE A 102 14.65 1.06 10.47
N THR A 103 14.94 -0.13 10.99
CA THR A 103 15.41 -1.28 10.21
C THR A 103 14.57 -2.51 10.51
N ARG A 104 14.65 -3.51 9.62
CA ARG A 104 14.03 -4.82 9.86
C ARG A 104 14.85 -5.72 10.78
N SER A 105 16.06 -5.30 11.15
CA SER A 105 16.97 -6.10 11.96
C SER A 105 16.73 -5.88 13.46
N HIS A 106 16.15 -6.89 14.12
CA HIS A 106 15.99 -6.89 15.58
C HIS A 106 17.28 -6.58 16.34
N LYS A 107 18.43 -7.09 15.86
CA LYS A 107 19.73 -6.81 16.47
C LYS A 107 20.11 -5.33 16.39
N LYS A 108 19.98 -4.71 15.20
CA LYS A 108 20.27 -3.27 15.01
C LYS A 108 19.26 -2.40 15.76
N MET A 109 17.99 -2.77 15.74
CA MET A 109 16.93 -2.06 16.49
C MET A 109 17.18 -2.11 17.99
N LYS A 110 17.50 -3.29 18.54
CA LYS A 110 17.85 -3.44 19.95
C LYS A 110 19.04 -2.57 20.34
N ALA A 111 20.12 -2.63 19.57
CA ALA A 111 21.32 -1.85 19.87
C ALA A 111 21.03 -0.33 19.88
N GLN A 112 20.27 0.17 18.90
CA GLN A 112 19.89 1.59 18.85
C GLN A 112 18.97 1.99 20.00
N LEU A 113 17.91 1.21 20.27
CA LEU A 113 16.92 1.53 21.29
C LEU A 113 17.53 1.51 22.71
N GLU A 114 18.33 0.49 23.03
CA GLU A 114 19.00 0.40 24.33
C GLU A 114 20.07 1.50 24.52
N ALA A 115 20.68 2.00 23.44
CA ALA A 115 21.59 3.13 23.51
C ALA A 115 20.86 4.48 23.71
N MET A 116 19.63 4.60 23.21
CA MET A 116 18.79 5.79 23.42
C MET A 116 18.17 5.83 24.81
N GLU A 117 17.60 4.70 25.25
CA GLU A 117 16.96 4.54 26.55
C GLU A 117 17.07 3.06 27.00
N PRO A 118 17.85 2.76 28.05
CA PRO A 118 18.00 1.39 28.55
C PRO A 118 16.65 0.74 28.91
N GLY A 119 16.43 -0.49 28.46
CA GLY A 119 15.19 -1.25 28.66
C GLY A 119 14.08 -0.94 27.65
N SER A 120 14.25 0.06 26.79
CA SER A 120 13.22 0.46 25.83
C SER A 120 12.95 -0.58 24.75
N TYR A 121 13.91 -1.45 24.40
CA TYR A 121 13.69 -2.47 23.38
C TYR A 121 12.60 -3.47 23.78
N LYS A 122 12.50 -3.79 25.08
CA LYS A 122 11.42 -4.67 25.57
C LYS A 122 10.06 -4.03 25.34
N LYS A 123 9.91 -2.75 25.71
CA LYS A 123 8.67 -1.98 25.51
C LYS A 123 8.31 -1.78 24.05
N PHE A 124 9.31 -1.54 23.21
CA PHE A 124 9.13 -1.49 21.76
C PHE A 124 8.55 -2.81 21.21
N ASN A 125 9.07 -3.97 21.63
CA ASN A 125 8.52 -5.24 21.16
C ASN A 125 7.09 -5.49 21.67
N GLU A 126 6.78 -5.12 22.92
CA GLU A 126 5.42 -5.19 23.46
C GLU A 126 4.46 -4.37 22.59
N TYR A 127 4.83 -3.12 22.27
CA TYR A 127 4.05 -2.22 21.43
C TYR A 127 3.87 -2.74 19.99
N VAL A 128 4.95 -3.18 19.34
CA VAL A 128 4.89 -3.72 17.97
C VAL A 128 4.04 -4.98 17.90
N THR A 129 4.14 -5.85 18.92
CA THR A 129 3.34 -7.09 18.99
C THR A 129 1.86 -6.76 19.13
N GLU A 130 1.51 -5.81 19.99
CA GLU A 130 0.13 -5.36 20.15
C GLU A 130 -0.42 -4.71 18.87
N GLY A 131 0.36 -3.82 18.25
CA GLY A 131 -0.01 -3.20 16.98
C GLY A 131 -0.21 -4.23 15.86
N TYR A 132 0.64 -5.26 15.81
CA TYR A 132 0.50 -6.34 14.85
C TYR A 132 -0.78 -7.16 15.09
N ARG A 133 -1.20 -7.35 16.34
CA ARG A 133 -2.49 -8.00 16.66
C ARG A 133 -3.67 -7.21 16.12
N PHE A 134 -3.65 -5.87 16.25
CA PHE A 134 -4.71 -5.02 15.67
C PHE A 134 -4.70 -5.06 14.14
N PHE A 135 -3.51 -5.04 13.54
CA PHE A 135 -3.36 -5.20 12.10
C PHE A 135 -3.97 -6.52 11.61
N ASP A 136 -3.62 -7.64 12.26
CA ASP A 136 -4.12 -8.97 11.88
C ASP A 136 -5.64 -9.07 12.01
N LEU A 137 -6.21 -8.60 13.13
CA LEU A 137 -7.65 -8.53 13.33
C LEU A 137 -8.34 -7.68 12.24
N SER A 138 -7.78 -6.50 11.95
CA SER A 138 -8.35 -5.59 10.95
C SER A 138 -8.32 -6.20 9.55
N MET A 139 -7.20 -6.81 9.17
CA MET A 139 -7.05 -7.43 7.85
C MET A 139 -7.95 -8.65 7.66
N ASN A 140 -8.06 -9.51 8.68
CA ASN A 140 -8.76 -10.78 8.55
C ASN A 140 -10.27 -10.68 8.82
N GLU A 141 -10.68 -9.82 9.75
CA GLU A 141 -12.07 -9.78 10.22
C GLU A 141 -12.87 -8.57 9.76
N LEU A 142 -12.21 -7.47 9.38
CA LEU A 142 -12.87 -6.20 9.05
C LEU A 142 -12.75 -5.86 7.56
N LEU A 143 -11.53 -5.75 7.03
CA LEU A 143 -11.27 -5.08 5.75
C LEU A 143 -11.73 -5.89 4.53
N ASP A 144 -11.75 -7.22 4.62
CA ASP A 144 -12.23 -8.11 3.54
C ASP A 144 -13.77 -8.31 3.56
N LYS A 145 -14.50 -7.72 4.54
CA LYS A 145 -15.96 -7.85 4.66
C LYS A 145 -16.69 -6.59 4.18
N ASN A 146 -17.73 -6.78 3.38
CA ASN A 146 -18.68 -5.73 3.07
C ASN A 146 -19.76 -5.66 4.16
N PHE A 147 -20.08 -4.46 4.61
CA PHE A 147 -21.12 -4.21 5.60
C PHE A 147 -22.35 -3.61 4.89
N TYR A 148 -23.22 -4.48 4.40
CA TYR A 148 -24.46 -4.09 3.71
C TYR A 148 -25.60 -3.81 4.67
N ARG A 149 -25.53 -4.30 5.91
CA ARG A 149 -26.56 -4.14 6.95
C ARG A 149 -25.97 -3.60 8.24
N PHE A 150 -26.72 -2.74 8.93
CA PHE A 150 -26.29 -2.10 10.18
C PHE A 150 -25.85 -3.12 11.26
N PHE A 151 -26.55 -4.25 11.40
CA PHE A 151 -26.23 -5.27 12.39
C PHE A 151 -24.95 -6.07 12.08
N GLU A 152 -24.43 -6.03 10.84
CA GLU A 152 -23.15 -6.65 10.51
C GLU A 152 -21.98 -5.90 11.17
N PHE A 153 -22.17 -4.63 11.53
CA PHE A 153 -21.18 -3.82 12.23
C PHE A 153 -21.15 -4.09 13.75
N VAL A 154 -22.27 -4.56 14.32
CA VAL A 154 -22.42 -4.73 15.79
C VAL A 154 -21.94 -6.10 16.27
N ASN A 155 -21.74 -7.06 15.36
CA ASN A 155 -21.34 -8.44 15.68
C ASN A 155 -19.88 -8.76 15.31
N LEU A 156 -18.99 -7.75 15.32
CA LEU A 156 -17.54 -7.91 15.12
C LEU A 156 -16.83 -8.37 16.40
#